data_AF-A0A2N1M479-F1
#
_entry.id   AF-A0A2N1M479-F1
#
_cell.length_a   1.000
_cell.length_b   1.000
_cell.length_c   1.000
_cell.angle_alpha   90.00
_cell.angle_beta   90.00
_cell.angle_gamma   90.00
#
_symmetry.space_group_name_H-M   'P 1'
#
loop_
_entity.id
_entity.type
_entity.pdbx_description
1 polymer ?
#
loop_
_entity_poly.entity_id
_entity_poly.type
_entity_poly.pdbx_seq_one_letter_code
_entity_poly.pdbx_strand_id
1 'polypeptide(L)'
;MQAVHQIHKPRPKYILRASFCSITIPNKVHQADVLYMPYDKVGRVTYLFCLNVVDMASRYKASIPIGAYSVKDRESILTSKTIARAIEKIYDDPECPLVWPEIF
;
A
#
# COMPACT_ATOMS: atom_id res chain seq x y z
N MET A 1 12.33 14.20 36.72
CA MET A 1 11.30 15.19 36.30
C MET A 1 10.58 14.64 35.07
N GLN A 2 9.24 14.60 35.11
CA GLN A 2 8.37 13.85 34.20
C GLN A 2 8.04 14.62 32.90
N ALA A 3 7.97 13.90 31.78
CA ALA A 3 7.56 14.37 30.45
C ALA A 3 6.02 14.50 30.30
N VAL A 4 5.38 15.29 31.16
CA VAL A 4 3.92 15.49 31.16
C VAL A 4 3.44 16.32 29.95
N HIS A 5 4.35 17.06 29.31
CA HIS A 5 4.02 17.99 28.22
C HIS A 5 3.57 17.30 26.90
N GLN A 6 3.76 15.98 26.78
CA GLN A 6 3.48 15.26 25.53
C GLN A 6 2.05 14.73 25.40
N ILE A 7 1.24 14.79 26.48
CA ILE A 7 -0.09 14.16 26.55
C ILE A 7 -1.23 15.14 26.23
N HIS A 8 -0.98 16.46 26.30
CA HIS A 8 -2.01 17.47 26.09
C HIS A 8 -1.90 18.16 24.72
N LYS A 9 -2.04 17.40 23.63
CA LYS A 9 -2.33 18.02 22.33
C LYS A 9 -3.85 18.28 22.26
N PRO A 10 -4.29 19.54 22.03
CA PRO A 10 -5.69 19.81 21.81
C PRO A 10 -6.17 19.02 20.59
N ARG A 11 -7.38 18.45 20.69
CA ARG A 11 -7.98 17.70 19.58
C ARG A 11 -8.02 18.60 18.34
N PRO A 12 -7.62 18.10 17.15
CA PRO A 12 -7.74 18.86 15.92
C PRO A 12 -9.18 19.35 15.76
N LYS A 13 -9.38 20.67 15.66
CA LYS A 13 -10.72 21.27 15.51
C LYS A 13 -11.38 20.87 14.19
N TYR A 14 -10.59 20.45 13.22
CA TYR A 14 -11.05 20.02 11.91
C TYR A 14 -10.16 18.87 11.42
N ILE A 15 -10.77 17.73 11.13
CA ILE A 15 -10.12 16.60 10.48
C ILE A 15 -10.60 16.66 9.03
N LEU A 16 -9.69 16.97 8.12
CA LEU A 16 -9.98 16.88 6.69
C LEU A 16 -10.26 15.40 6.38
N ARG A 17 -11.53 15.05 6.20
CA ARG A 17 -11.90 13.72 5.70
C ARG A 17 -11.81 13.79 4.18
N ALA A 18 -10.77 13.19 3.61
CA ALA A 18 -10.76 12.91 2.20
C ALA A 18 -11.95 11.99 1.89
N SER A 19 -12.98 12.53 1.24
CA SER A 19 -14.08 11.75 0.70
C SER A 19 -13.76 11.47 -0.76
N PHE A 20 -13.50 10.20 -1.06
CA PHE A 20 -13.29 9.74 -2.43
C PHE A 20 -14.62 9.47 -3.15
N CYS A 21 -15.76 9.76 -2.52
CA CYS A 21 -17.09 9.50 -3.09
C CYS A 21 -17.39 10.35 -4.33
N SER A 22 -16.66 11.44 -4.56
CA SER A 22 -16.77 12.27 -5.76
C SER A 22 -15.95 11.74 -6.94
N ILE A 23 -15.09 10.74 -6.74
CA ILE A 23 -14.29 10.15 -7.81
C ILE A 23 -15.13 9.07 -8.49
N THR A 24 -15.58 9.40 -9.70
CA THR A 24 -16.46 8.54 -10.49
C THR A 24 -15.81 8.01 -11.77
N ILE A 25 -14.65 8.56 -12.14
CA ILE A 25 -13.91 8.18 -13.35
C ILE A 25 -12.89 7.09 -12.96
N PRO A 26 -12.98 5.88 -13.54
CA PRO A 26 -11.99 4.82 -13.33
C PRO A 26 -10.58 5.25 -13.74
N ASN A 27 -9.57 4.72 -13.06
CA ASN A 27 -8.16 5.03 -13.26
C ASN A 27 -7.79 6.49 -13.07
N LYS A 28 -8.64 7.31 -12.43
CA LYS A 28 -8.31 8.71 -12.17
C LYS A 28 -7.44 8.86 -10.92
N VAL A 29 -7.79 8.11 -9.88
CA VAL A 29 -7.10 8.16 -8.59
C VAL A 29 -6.94 6.73 -8.11
N HIS A 30 -5.69 6.33 -7.91
CA HIS A 30 -5.40 5.09 -7.21
C HIS A 30 -4.95 5.39 -5.80
N GLN A 31 -5.26 4.48 -4.89
CA GLN A 31 -4.72 4.49 -3.54
C GLN A 31 -3.90 3.22 -3.37
N ALA A 32 -2.67 3.36 -2.90
CA ALA A 32 -1.83 2.23 -2.56
C ALA A 32 -1.64 2.11 -1.04
N ASP A 33 -1.56 0.88 -0.56
CA ASP A 33 -1.26 0.56 0.82
C ASP A 33 -0.37 -0.69 0.88
N VAL A 34 0.45 -0.79 1.94
CA VAL A 34 1.28 -1.96 2.19
C VAL A 34 0.79 -2.66 3.46
N LEU A 35 0.25 -3.86 3.29
CA LEU A 35 -0.21 -4.70 4.37
C LEU A 35 0.92 -5.61 4.87
N TYR A 36 1.17 -5.64 6.19
CA TYR A 36 2.11 -6.57 6.81
C TYR A 36 1.46 -7.92 7.09
N MET A 37 2.04 -9.01 6.59
CA MET A 37 1.50 -10.38 6.61
C MET A 37 2.54 -11.43 7.06
N PRO A 38 3.12 -11.32 8.27
CA PRO A 38 4.33 -12.06 8.65
C PRO A 38 4.22 -13.60 8.69
N TYR A 39 3.00 -14.12 8.67
CA TYR A 39 2.72 -15.55 8.82
C TYR A 39 2.41 -16.26 7.50
N ASP A 40 2.25 -15.52 6.41
CA ASP A 40 1.92 -16.09 5.10
C ASP A 40 3.16 -16.73 4.48
N LYS A 41 3.13 -18.05 4.35
CA LYS A 41 4.25 -18.85 3.84
C LYS A 41 3.77 -19.81 2.76
N VAL A 42 4.48 -19.82 1.64
CA VAL A 42 4.30 -20.80 0.57
C VAL A 42 5.65 -21.43 0.26
N GLY A 43 5.79 -22.72 0.59
CA GLY A 43 7.06 -23.43 0.47
C GLY A 43 8.17 -22.76 1.31
N ARG A 44 9.22 -22.28 0.63
CA ARG A 44 10.37 -21.62 1.27
C ARG A 44 10.21 -20.10 1.39
N VAL A 45 9.19 -19.51 0.77
CA VAL A 45 8.99 -18.06 0.74
C VAL A 45 8.08 -17.64 1.90
N THR A 46 8.51 -16.63 2.66
CA THR A 46 7.64 -15.93 3.62
C THR A 46 7.21 -14.60 3.00
N TYR A 47 5.93 -14.40 2.74
CA TYR A 47 5.37 -13.16 2.19
C TYR A 47 5.10 -12.17 3.31
N LEU A 48 6.11 -11.36 3.63
CA LEU A 48 6.03 -10.44 4.76
C LEU A 48 5.10 -9.26 4.51
N PHE A 49 4.95 -8.85 3.24
CA PHE A 49 4.12 -7.70 2.89
C PHE A 49 3.27 -8.01 1.67
N CYS A 50 2.19 -7.25 1.51
CA CYS A 50 1.40 -7.20 0.27
C CYS A 50 1.20 -5.74 -0.12
N LEU A 51 1.60 -5.38 -1.34
CA LEU A 51 1.25 -4.11 -1.92
C LEU A 51 -0.15 -4.24 -2.52
N ASN A 52 -1.09 -3.41 -2.06
CA ASN A 52 -2.42 -3.29 -2.60
C ASN A 52 -2.56 -1.97 -3.34
N VAL A 53 -3.07 -1.99 -4.57
CA VAL A 53 -3.46 -0.81 -5.34
C VAL A 53 -4.96 -0.89 -5.61
N VAL A 54 -5.68 0.17 -5.29
CA VAL A 54 -7.14 0.25 -5.42
C VAL A 54 -7.51 1.43 -6.31
N ASP A 55 -8.30 1.18 -7.35
CA ASP A 55 -8.93 2.26 -8.11
C ASP A 55 -10.13 2.80 -7.33
N MET A 56 -10.15 4.12 -7.11
CA MET A 56 -11.11 4.72 -6.19
C MET A 56 -12.52 4.85 -6.75
N ALA A 57 -12.68 4.86 -8.08
CA ALA A 57 -13.99 4.88 -8.73
C ALA A 57 -14.59 3.47 -8.88
N SER A 58 -13.88 2.55 -9.53
CA SER A 58 -14.38 1.21 -9.83
C SER A 58 -14.30 0.26 -8.63
N ARG A 59 -13.49 0.59 -7.62
CA ARG A 59 -13.14 -0.28 -6.49
C ARG A 59 -12.39 -1.55 -6.89
N TYR A 60 -11.91 -1.63 -8.11
CA TYR A 60 -11.01 -2.69 -8.54
C TYR A 60 -9.74 -2.68 -7.69
N LYS A 61 -9.20 -3.87 -7.38
CA LYS A 61 -8.01 -4.05 -6.55
C LYS A 61 -7.03 -4.97 -7.23
N ALA A 62 -5.77 -4.56 -7.24
CA ALA A 62 -4.64 -5.41 -7.60
C ALA A 62 -3.70 -5.54 -6.41
N SER A 63 -3.15 -6.74 -6.22
CA SER A 63 -2.33 -7.06 -5.05
C SER A 63 -1.10 -7.84 -5.48
N ILE A 64 0.08 -7.41 -5.03
CA ILE A 64 1.34 -8.13 -5.25
C ILE A 64 1.97 -8.47 -3.89
N PRO A 65 2.15 -9.76 -3.58
CA PRO A 65 2.83 -10.16 -2.37
C PRO A 65 4.35 -9.99 -2.50
N ILE A 66 4.97 -9.43 -1.47
CA ILE A 66 6.41 -9.16 -1.37
C ILE A 66 6.99 -10.12 -0.33
N GLY A 67 7.76 -11.10 -0.82
CA GLY A 67 8.26 -12.20 0.00
C GLY A 67 9.78 -12.28 0.08
N ALA A 68 10.25 -12.69 1.25
CA ALA A 68 11.64 -12.96 1.56
C ALA A 68 11.93 -14.47 1.48
N TYR A 69 13.09 -14.81 0.91
CA TYR A 69 13.58 -16.19 0.83
C TYR A 69 14.42 -16.57 2.04
N SER A 70 15.06 -15.60 2.71
CA SER A 70 15.86 -15.82 3.90
C SER A 70 15.48 -14.86 5.04
N VAL A 71 15.90 -15.19 6.27
CA VAL A 71 15.69 -14.33 7.45
C VAL A 71 16.42 -12.99 7.32
N LYS A 72 17.58 -12.97 6.64
CA LYS A 72 18.38 -11.75 6.43
C LYS A 72 17.68 -10.73 5.53
N ASP A 73 16.83 -11.20 4.62
CA ASP A 73 16.10 -10.34 3.70
C ASP A 73 14.93 -9.63 4.40
N ARG A 74 14.47 -10.12 5.56
CA ARG A 74 13.20 -9.68 6.17
C ARG A 74 13.16 -8.23 6.60
N GLU A 75 14.25 -7.71 7.17
CA GLU A 75 14.30 -6.31 7.66
C GLU A 75 14.57 -5.30 6.54
N SER A 76 15.12 -5.75 5.41
CA SER A 76 15.56 -4.87 4.31
C SER A 76 14.74 -5.04 3.03
N ILE A 77 13.70 -5.87 3.02
CA ILE A 77 12.94 -6.17 1.81
C ILE A 77 12.04 -5.01 1.36
N LEU A 78 11.44 -4.27 2.30
CA LEU A 78 10.49 -3.21 2.00
C LEU A 78 11.22 -1.88 1.73
N THR A 79 11.84 -1.79 0.56
CA THR A 79 12.49 -0.56 0.07
C THR A 79 11.63 0.12 -0.99
N SER A 80 11.89 1.40 -1.24
CA SER A 80 11.29 2.13 -2.37
C SER A 80 11.51 1.41 -3.70
N LYS A 81 12.68 0.80 -3.91
CA LYS A 81 13.00 0.01 -5.10
C LYS A 81 12.12 -1.24 -5.23
N THR A 82 11.89 -1.94 -4.13
CA THR A 82 11.00 -3.12 -4.13
C THR A 82 9.56 -2.72 -4.39
N ILE A 83 9.10 -1.61 -3.78
CA ILE A 83 7.75 -1.08 -3.99
C ILE A 83 7.57 -0.64 -5.45
N ALA A 84 8.50 0.13 -6.01
CA ALA A 84 8.43 0.58 -7.41
C ALA A 84 8.30 -0.61 -8.37
N ARG A 85 9.14 -1.64 -8.19
CA ARG A 85 9.05 -2.88 -8.99
C ARG A 85 7.73 -3.64 -8.80
N ALA A 86 7.15 -3.61 -7.60
CA ALA A 86 5.86 -4.25 -7.35
C ALA A 86 4.72 -3.46 -8.01
N ILE A 87 4.81 -2.12 -8.03
CA ILE A 87 3.89 -1.25 -8.74
C ILE A 87 3.99 -1.49 -10.26
N GLU A 88 5.22 -1.48 -10.82
CA GLU A 88 5.47 -1.78 -12.24
C GLU A 88 4.82 -3.11 -12.64
N LYS A 89 5.03 -4.17 -11.85
CA LYS A 89 4.39 -5.48 -12.09
C LYS A 89 2.87 -5.44 -12.15
N ILE A 90 2.20 -4.54 -11.42
CA ILE A 90 0.74 -4.41 -11.46
C ILE A 90 0.29 -3.77 -12.77
N TYR A 91 1.01 -2.76 -13.25
CA TYR A 91 0.63 -2.01 -14.46
C TYR A 91 1.16 -2.63 -15.76
N ASP A 92 2.21 -3.44 -15.69
CA ASP A 92 2.75 -4.18 -16.82
C ASP A 92 2.00 -5.50 -17.09
N ASP A 93 1.13 -5.93 -16.17
CA ASP A 93 0.31 -7.14 -16.32
C ASP A 93 -0.84 -6.88 -17.33
N PRO A 94 -0.86 -7.55 -18.50
CA PRO A 94 -1.89 -7.33 -19.52
C PRO A 94 -3.28 -7.79 -19.09
N GLU A 95 -3.40 -8.65 -18.07
CA GLU A 95 -4.68 -9.08 -17.52
C GLU A 95 -5.21 -8.08 -16.46
N CYS A 96 -4.38 -7.14 -16.03
CA CYS A 96 -4.77 -6.12 -15.06
C CYS A 96 -5.44 -4.93 -15.79
N PRO A 97 -6.70 -4.58 -15.45
CA PRO A 97 -7.41 -3.47 -16.06
C PRO A 97 -6.95 -2.10 -15.55
N LEU A 98 -6.00 -2.06 -14.62
CA LEU A 98 -5.46 -0.81 -14.08
C LEU A 98 -4.52 -0.16 -15.08
N VAL A 99 -4.69 1.14 -15.29
CA VAL A 99 -3.80 1.99 -16.09
C VAL A 99 -3.21 3.05 -15.15
N TRP A 100 -2.01 3.55 -15.46
CA TRP A 100 -1.39 4.62 -14.67
C TRP A 100 -2.36 5.78 -14.43
N PRO A 101 -2.64 6.15 -13.16
CA PRO A 101 -3.62 7.16 -12.85
C PRO A 101 -3.04 8.56 -12.97
N GLU A 102 -3.91 9.56 -13.01
CA GLU A 102 -3.51 10.97 -12.89
C GLU A 102 -2.97 11.28 -11.48
N ILE A 103 -3.52 10.60 -10.47
CA ILE A 103 -3.16 10.79 -9.05
C ILE A 103 -2.94 9.42 -8.41
N PHE A 104 -1.81 9.28 -7.71
CA PHE A 104 -1.39 8.08 -6.99
C PHE A 104 -1.08 8.42 -5.53
#